data_AF-A0A1W6LGF0-F1
#
_entry.id   AF-A0A1W6LGF0-F1
#
_cell.length_a   1.000
_cell.length_b   1.000
_cell.length_c   1.000
_cell.angle_alpha   90.00
_cell.angle_beta   90.00
_cell.angle_gamma   90.00
#
_symmetry.space_group_name_H-M   'P 1'
#
loop_
_entity.id
_entity.type
_entity.pdbx_description
1 polymer ?
#
loop_
_entity_poly.entity_id
_entity_poly.type
_entity_poly.pdbx_seq_one_letter_code
_entity_poly.pdbx_strand_id
1 'polypeptide(L)'
;MQPDDVKGTANLARQTSAYAGLREEYGAAAAEALVSRGLSRRGIDVPAAGVRHWDTVNRAILAGRIDIATVRAEAEERAASAVAALIGTVSGTTRTTPEAQ
;
A
#
# COMPACT_ATOMS: atom_id res chain seq x y z
N MET A 1 -6.65 -15.24 -14.66
CA MET A 1 -6.07 -15.49 -13.33
C MET A 1 -4.88 -16.41 -13.54
N GLN A 2 -3.66 -15.93 -13.30
CA GLN A 2 -2.47 -16.77 -13.42
C GLN A 2 -2.46 -17.80 -12.27
N PRO A 3 -1.96 -19.02 -12.48
CA PRO A 3 -1.94 -20.07 -11.45
C PRO A 3 -1.17 -19.66 -10.18
N ASP A 4 -0.26 -18.69 -10.29
CA ASP A 4 0.49 -18.15 -9.15
C ASP A 4 -0.32 -17.13 -8.32
N ASP A 5 -1.31 -16.45 -8.92
CA ASP A 5 -2.20 -15.50 -8.22
C ASP A 5 -3.07 -16.22 -7.17
N VAL A 6 -3.52 -17.44 -7.50
CA VAL A 6 -4.33 -18.29 -6.61
C VAL A 6 -3.49 -18.70 -5.38
N LYS A 7 -2.24 -19.10 -5.60
CA LYS A 7 -1.30 -19.49 -4.53
C LYS A 7 -0.94 -18.30 -3.64
N GLY A 8 -0.71 -17.13 -4.24
CA GLY A 8 -0.42 -15.89 -3.52
C GLY A 8 -1.56 -15.48 -2.59
N THR A 9 -2.79 -15.48 -3.10
CA THR A 9 -3.99 -15.12 -2.32
C THR A 9 -4.26 -16.11 -1.19
N ALA A 10 -4.15 -17.43 -1.45
CA ALA A 10 -4.32 -18.45 -0.44
C ALA A 10 -3.24 -18.36 0.67
N ASN A 11 -2.00 -18.03 0.30
CA ASN A 11 -0.94 -17.81 1.27
C ASN A 11 -1.25 -16.58 2.15
N LEU A 12 -1.66 -15.46 1.56
CA LEU A 12 -2.00 -14.24 2.32
C LEU A 12 -3.15 -14.49 3.31
N ALA A 13 -4.22 -15.14 2.86
CA ALA A 13 -5.38 -15.48 3.70
C ALA A 13 -4.97 -16.38 4.88
N ARG A 14 -4.15 -17.42 4.61
CA ARG A 14 -3.64 -18.32 5.64
C ARG A 14 -2.80 -17.60 6.70
N GLN A 15 -1.87 -16.74 6.27
CA GLN A 15 -1.01 -15.99 7.20
C GLN A 15 -1.81 -14.98 8.04
N THR A 16 -2.79 -14.31 7.42
CA THR A 16 -3.66 -13.35 8.12
C THR A 16 -4.53 -14.06 9.16
N SER A 17 -5.05 -15.25 8.84
CA SER A 17 -5.81 -16.07 9.77
C SER A 17 -4.96 -16.58 10.94
N ALA A 18 -3.75 -17.09 10.67
CA ALA A 18 -2.83 -17.53 11.72
C ALA A 18 -2.45 -16.38 12.68
N TYR A 19 -2.24 -15.18 12.14
CA TYR A 19 -1.99 -13.99 12.97
C TYR A 19 -3.22 -13.57 13.78
N ALA A 20 -4.42 -13.68 13.23
CA ALA A 20 -5.66 -13.46 13.97
C ALA A 20 -5.77 -14.40 15.19
N GLY A 21 -5.45 -15.69 15.00
CA GLY A 21 -5.42 -16.67 16.11
C GLY A 21 -4.42 -16.27 17.21
N LEU A 22 -3.21 -15.84 16.85
CA LEU A 22 -2.24 -15.33 17.82
C LEU A 22 -2.77 -14.10 18.58
N ARG A 23 -3.47 -13.20 17.90
CA ARG A 23 -4.06 -12.00 18.52
C ARG A 23 -5.19 -12.36 19.48
N GLU A 24 -6.00 -13.35 19.16
CA GLU A 24 -7.10 -13.84 20.02
C GLU A 24 -6.55 -14.53 21.27
N GLU A 25 -5.51 -15.37 21.12
CA GLU A 25 -4.94 -16.15 22.22
C GLU A 25 -4.12 -15.30 23.20
N TYR A 26 -3.29 -14.38 22.68
CA TYR A 26 -2.31 -13.65 23.50
C TYR A 26 -2.58 -12.15 23.62
N GLY A 27 -3.58 -11.63 22.91
CA GLY A 27 -3.83 -10.19 22.79
C GLY A 27 -2.95 -9.51 21.73
N ALA A 28 -3.37 -8.32 21.30
CA ALA A 28 -2.76 -7.62 20.16
C ALA A 28 -1.27 -7.30 20.39
N ALA A 29 -0.92 -6.69 21.53
CA ALA A 29 0.46 -6.28 21.81
C ALA A 29 1.43 -7.47 21.87
N ALA A 30 1.01 -8.59 22.46
CA ALA A 30 1.83 -9.79 22.54
C ALA A 30 2.00 -10.46 21.17
N ALA A 31 0.94 -10.56 20.37
CA ALA A 31 1.01 -11.09 19.02
C ALA A 31 1.94 -10.25 18.11
N GLU A 32 1.83 -8.92 18.17
CA GLU A 32 2.72 -8.00 17.43
C GLU A 32 4.19 -8.22 17.81
N ALA A 33 4.49 -8.32 19.11
CA ALA A 33 5.85 -8.55 19.61
C ALA A 33 6.39 -9.96 19.26
N LEU A 34 5.55 -11.00 19.33
CA LEU A 34 5.92 -12.37 18.99
C LEU A 34 6.30 -12.51 17.51
N VAL A 35 5.50 -11.92 16.62
CA VAL A 35 5.78 -11.94 15.18
C VAL A 35 7.01 -11.10 14.88
N SER A 36 7.12 -9.88 15.42
CA SER A 36 8.30 -9.01 15.27
C SER A 36 9.58 -9.74 15.70
N ARG A 37 9.62 -10.34 16.88
CA ARG A 37 10.76 -11.15 17.36
C ARG A 37 11.01 -12.39 16.48
N GLY A 38 9.95 -13.00 15.95
CA GLY A 38 10.03 -14.09 14.98
C GLY A 38 10.73 -13.69 13.68
N LEU A 39 10.48 -12.48 13.20
CA LEU A 39 11.11 -11.87 12.02
C LEU A 39 12.57 -11.48 12.32
N SER A 40 12.86 -10.84 13.46
CA SER A 40 14.23 -10.46 13.82
C SER A 40 15.16 -11.67 13.92
N ARG A 41 14.67 -12.81 14.44
CA ARG A 41 15.43 -14.09 14.46
C ARG A 41 15.79 -14.62 13.07
N ARG A 42 15.12 -14.14 12.01
CA ARG A 42 15.37 -14.48 10.61
C ARG A 42 16.11 -13.37 9.86
N GLY A 43 16.63 -12.36 10.58
CA GLY A 43 17.34 -11.22 10.01
C GLY A 43 16.43 -10.15 9.38
N ILE A 44 15.11 -10.22 9.61
CA ILE A 44 14.15 -9.24 9.11
C ILE A 44 13.77 -8.32 10.27
N ASP A 45 14.28 -7.10 10.27
CA ASP A 45 13.98 -6.14 11.34
C ASP A 45 12.70 -5.36 11.05
N VAL A 46 11.63 -5.72 11.75
CA VAL A 46 10.32 -5.06 11.65
C VAL A 46 9.83 -4.80 13.07
N PRO A 47 9.56 -3.53 13.45
CA PRO A 47 9.00 -3.22 14.76
C PRO A 47 7.58 -3.76 14.88
N ALA A 48 7.11 -3.98 16.13
CA ALA A 48 5.74 -4.42 16.42
C ALA A 48 4.66 -3.59 15.71
N ALA A 49 4.82 -2.27 15.65
CA ALA A 49 3.93 -1.38 14.91
C ALA A 49 3.88 -1.69 13.39
N GLY A 50 4.99 -2.14 12.80
CA GLY A 50 5.04 -2.58 11.42
C GLY A 50 4.20 -3.82 11.18
N VAL A 51 4.20 -4.78 12.11
CA VAL A 51 3.34 -5.97 12.06
C VAL A 51 1.86 -5.58 12.10
N ARG A 52 1.50 -4.63 12.96
CA ARG A 52 0.13 -4.10 13.05
C ARG A 52 -0.34 -3.46 11.75
N HIS A 53 0.50 -2.61 11.14
CA HIS A 53 0.17 -1.98 9.87
C HIS A 53 0.05 -3.01 8.74
N TRP A 54 0.93 -4.01 8.71
CA TRP A 54 0.85 -5.12 7.77
C TRP A 54 -0.47 -5.89 7.87
N ASP A 55 -0.93 -6.25 9.08
CA ASP A 55 -2.24 -6.91 9.28
C ASP A 55 -3.39 -6.03 8.81
N THR A 56 -3.33 -4.72 9.10
CA THR A 56 -4.35 -3.75 8.66
C THR A 56 -4.48 -3.73 7.13
N VAL A 57 -3.35 -3.64 6.42
CA VAL A 57 -3.31 -3.62 4.95
C VAL A 57 -3.84 -4.95 4.40
N ASN A 58 -3.37 -6.09 4.92
CA ASN A 58 -3.78 -7.40 4.41
C ASN A 58 -5.28 -7.66 4.59
N ARG A 59 -5.86 -7.25 5.72
CA ARG A 59 -7.31 -7.35 5.94
C ARG A 59 -8.09 -6.49 4.98
N ALA A 60 -7.61 -5.27 4.68
CA ALA A 60 -8.24 -4.41 3.69
C ALA A 60 -8.19 -5.03 2.28
N ILE A 61 -7.07 -5.64 1.91
CA ILE A 61 -6.91 -6.36 0.63
C ILE A 61 -7.87 -7.55 0.56
N LEU A 62 -7.89 -8.41 1.59
CA LEU A 62 -8.77 -9.59 1.64
C LEU A 62 -10.26 -9.22 1.67
N ALA A 63 -10.59 -8.05 2.22
CA ALA A 63 -11.94 -7.51 2.19
C ALA A 63 -12.29 -6.79 0.88
N GLY A 64 -11.38 -6.73 -0.09
CA GLY A 64 -11.57 -6.03 -1.37
C GLY A 64 -11.71 -4.50 -1.23
N ARG A 65 -11.31 -3.92 -0.10
CA ARG A 65 -11.43 -2.47 0.16
C ARG A 65 -10.29 -1.67 -0.45
N ILE A 66 -9.18 -2.34 -0.73
CA ILE A 66 -8.02 -1.77 -1.41
C ILE A 66 -7.53 -2.77 -2.45
N ASP A 67 -7.26 -2.25 -3.63
CA ASP A 67 -6.46 -2.92 -4.65
C ASP A 67 -5.26 -2.03 -4.96
N ILE A 68 -4.06 -2.55 -4.69
CA ILE A 68 -2.81 -1.79 -4.85
C ILE A 68 -2.58 -1.44 -6.33
N ALA A 69 -3.03 -2.28 -7.26
CA ALA A 69 -2.91 -1.97 -8.69
C ALA A 69 -3.77 -0.74 -9.07
N THR A 70 -4.99 -0.68 -8.56
CA THR A 70 -5.87 0.49 -8.69
C THR A 70 -5.25 1.73 -8.05
N VAL A 71 -4.74 1.64 -6.81
CA VAL A 71 -4.07 2.76 -6.13
C VAL A 71 -2.89 3.30 -6.95
N ARG A 72 -2.11 2.40 -7.56
CA ARG A 72 -1.01 2.79 -8.45
C ARG A 72 -1.50 3.54 -9.68
N ALA A 73 -2.54 3.02 -10.35
CA ALA A 73 -3.10 3.67 -11.55
C ALA A 73 -3.61 5.09 -11.23
N GLU A 74 -4.32 5.25 -10.12
CA GLU A 74 -4.79 6.58 -9.67
C GLU A 74 -3.63 7.54 -9.38
N ALA A 75 -2.54 7.05 -8.76
CA ALA A 75 -1.38 7.87 -8.48
C ALA A 75 -0.67 8.31 -9.77
N GLU A 76 -0.55 7.42 -10.75
CA GLU A 76 0.04 7.71 -12.06
C GLU A 76 -0.80 8.73 -12.84
N GLU A 77 -2.13 8.59 -12.83
CA GLU A 77 -3.05 9.54 -13.46
C GLU A 77 -2.95 10.95 -12.83
N ARG A 78 -2.94 11.02 -11.50
CA ARG A 78 -2.79 12.29 -10.77
C ARG A 78 -1.44 12.95 -11.06
N ALA A 79 -0.36 12.17 -11.14
CA ALA A 79 0.96 12.67 -11.51
C ALA A 79 0.97 13.22 -12.93
N ALA A 80 0.38 12.52 -13.90
CA ALA A 80 0.27 12.97 -15.28
C ALA A 80 -0.53 14.27 -15.41
N SER A 81 -1.66 14.37 -14.69
CA SER A 81 -2.50 15.57 -14.66
C SER A 81 -1.75 16.78 -14.07
N ALA A 82 -1.01 16.58 -12.98
CA ALA A 82 -0.19 17.63 -12.37
C ALA A 82 0.91 18.14 -13.33
N VAL A 83 1.57 17.24 -14.06
CA VAL A 83 2.56 17.62 -15.08
C VAL A 83 1.92 18.39 -16.23
N ALA A 84 0.77 17.96 -16.73
CA ALA A 84 0.05 18.66 -17.80
C ALA A 84 -0.35 20.08 -17.38
N ALA A 85 -0.82 20.27 -16.15
CA ALA A 85 -1.17 21.57 -15.60
C ALA A 85 0.04 22.51 -15.50
N LEU A 86 1.21 21.99 -15.09
CA LEU A 86 2.46 22.76 -15.06
C LEU A 86 2.89 23.22 -16.46
N ILE A 87 2.86 22.32 -17.45
CA ILE A 87 3.19 22.65 -18.85
C ILE A 87 2.21 23.69 -19.42
N GLY A 88 0.92 23.54 -19.15
CA GLY A 88 -0.12 24.50 -19.58
C GLY A 88 0.09 25.89 -18.97
N THR A 89 0.53 25.96 -17.72
CA THR A 89 0.83 27.22 -17.03
C THR A 89 2.04 27.92 -17.68
N VAL A 90 3.13 27.19 -17.91
CA VAL A 90 4.35 27.72 -18.56
C VAL A 90 4.06 28.19 -20.00
N SER A 91 3.21 27.45 -20.73
CA SER A 91 2.85 27.78 -22.11
C SER A 91 1.85 28.95 -22.21
N GLY A 92 1.07 29.21 -21.15
CA GLY A 92 0.15 30.34 -21.06
C GLY A 92 0.85 31.67 -20.75
N THR A 93 2.00 31.65 -20.07
CA THR A 93 2.76 32.86 -19.72
C THR A 93 3.40 33.54 -20.94
N THR A 94 3.61 32.84 -22.06
CA THR A 94 4.24 33.41 -23.27
C THR A 94 3.29 34.14 -24.23
N ARG A 95 2.00 34.28 -23.91
CA ARG A 95 1.03 34.93 -24.82
C ARG A 95 0.25 36.07 -24.17
N THR A 96 0.94 37.09 -23.69
CA THR A 96 0.37 38.45 -23.59
C THR A 96 1.44 39.50 -23.87
N THR A 97 1.61 39.85 -25.14
CA THR A 97 1.99 41.21 -25.51
C THR A 97 1.13 41.58 -26.71
N PRO A 98 0.04 42.35 -26.53
CA PRO A 98 -0.63 42.97 -27.65
C PRO A 98 0.29 44.07 -28.19
N GLU A 99 0.49 44.05 -29.51
CA GLU A 99 1.03 45.20 -30.25
C GLU A 99 0.24 46.47 -29.89
N ALA A 100 0.96 47.55 -29.61
CA ALA A 100 0.41 48.89 -29.61
C ALA A 100 1.21 49.73 -30.61
N GLN A 101 0.56 49.93 -31.77
CA GLN A 101 0.47 51.10 -32.65
C GLN A 101 1.73 51.95 -32.92
#